data_AF-A0A9Q3FH34-F1
#
_entry.id   AF-A0A9Q3FH34-F1
#
_cell.length_a   1.000
_cell.length_b   1.000
_cell.length_c   1.000
_cell.angle_alpha   90.00
_cell.angle_beta   90.00
_cell.angle_gamma   90.00
#
_symmetry.space_group_name_H-M   'P 1'
#
loop_
_entity.id
_entity.type
_entity.pdbx_description
1 polymer ?
#
loop_
_entity_poly.entity_id
_entity_poly.type
_entity_poly.pdbx_seq_one_letter_code
_entity_poly.pdbx_strand_id
1 'polypeptide(L)'
;MKEIDGRRNCPWWKSQIIQRYSNGTWIWQKTMSFENDKYSVDKDPYEWCLRQSKRLKAIDPQMNTQMRNHKLLTQMRGELENEVKFRCNHNCTLD
;
A
#
# COMPACT_ATOMS: atom_id res chain seq x y z
N MET A 1 31.37 12.35 21.03
CA MET A 1 31.77 11.21 20.18
C MET A 1 30.64 10.92 19.20
N LYS A 2 30.88 11.04 17.88
CA LYS A 2 29.96 10.46 16.89
C LYS A 2 30.43 9.03 16.69
N GLU A 3 29.74 8.06 17.28
CA GLU A 3 29.96 6.66 16.93
C GLU A 3 29.73 6.50 15.43
N ILE A 4 30.71 5.91 14.75
CA ILE A 4 30.65 5.65 13.32
C ILE A 4 29.69 4.47 13.16
N ASP A 5 28.44 4.78 12.83
CA ASP A 5 27.27 3.88 12.90
C ASP A 5 27.23 2.81 11.77
N GLY A 6 28.39 2.48 11.19
CA GLY A 6 28.53 1.60 10.02
C GLY A 6 28.23 0.11 10.28
N ARG A 7 27.94 -0.29 11.53
CA ARG A 7 27.61 -1.68 11.90
C ARG A 7 26.11 -2.00 11.87
N ARG A 8 25.25 -1.02 11.59
CA ARG A 8 23.79 -1.25 11.59
C ARG A 8 23.31 -1.86 10.28
N ASN A 9 22.34 -2.77 10.39
CA ASN A 9 21.79 -3.48 9.24
C ASN A 9 20.98 -2.55 8.31
N CYS A 10 20.83 -2.97 7.04
CA CYS A 10 20.11 -2.21 6.02
C CYS A 10 18.65 -1.83 6.41
N PRO A 11 17.86 -2.69 7.07
CA PRO A 11 16.53 -2.33 7.55
C PRO A 11 16.53 -1.14 8.52
N TRP A 12 17.51 -1.08 9.43
CA TRP A 12 17.62 0.01 10.39
C TRP A 12 17.87 1.36 9.69
N TRP A 13 18.81 1.38 8.74
CA TRP A 13 19.11 2.59 7.96
C TRP A 13 17.91 3.07 7.16
N LYS A 14 17.15 2.16 6.56
CA LYS A 14 15.88 2.49 5.88
C LYS A 14 14.90 3.15 6.85
N SER A 15 14.73 2.61 8.05
CA SER A 15 13.85 3.21 9.06
C SER A 15 14.29 4.61 9.48
N GLN A 16 15.59 4.87 9.63
CA GLN A 16 16.07 6.21 9.98
C GLN A 16 15.90 7.24 8.87
N ILE A 17 16.14 6.84 7.61
CA ILE A 17 15.88 7.68 6.44
C ILE A 17 14.39 8.00 6.36
N ILE A 18 13.54 7.00 6.51
CA ILE A 18 12.09 7.19 6.56
C ILE A 18 11.74 8.13 7.71
N GLN A 19 12.20 7.90 8.94
CA GLN A 19 11.87 8.75 10.08
C GLN A 19 12.32 10.20 9.90
N ARG A 20 13.48 10.43 9.27
CA ARG A 20 14.05 11.78 9.12
C ARG A 20 13.52 12.53 7.90
N TYR A 21 13.14 11.83 6.84
CA TYR A 21 12.76 12.44 5.56
C TYR A 21 11.29 12.20 5.15
N SER A 22 10.55 11.34 5.86
CA SER A 22 9.10 11.23 5.67
C SER A 22 8.43 12.43 6.31
N ASN A 23 8.38 13.53 5.56
CA ASN A 23 7.63 14.70 5.96
C ASN A 23 6.12 14.42 5.77
N GLY A 24 5.28 15.05 6.60
CA GLY A 24 3.82 14.91 6.50
C GLY A 24 3.30 15.26 5.09
N THR A 25 3.99 16.17 4.40
CA THR A 25 3.72 16.54 3.00
C THR A 25 3.89 15.38 2.02
N TRP A 26 4.91 14.53 2.19
CA TRP A 26 5.18 13.38 1.33
C TRP A 26 4.16 12.28 1.59
N ILE A 27 3.81 12.04 2.86
CA ILE A 27 2.72 11.13 3.22
C ILE A 27 1.43 11.60 2.56
N TRP A 28 1.11 12.89 2.69
CA TRP A 28 -0.06 13.49 2.04
C TRP A 28 -0.02 13.32 0.50
N GLN A 29 1.11 13.59 -0.15
CA GLN A 29 1.27 13.37 -1.60
C GLN A 29 1.06 11.91 -2.00
N LYS A 30 1.54 10.95 -1.20
CA LYS A 30 1.31 9.51 -1.44
C LYS A 30 -0.15 9.13 -1.24
N THR A 31 -0.82 9.69 -0.22
CA THR A 31 -2.26 9.51 -0.01
C THR A 31 -3.06 10.05 -1.19
N MET A 32 -2.78 11.28 -1.65
CA MET A 32 -3.43 11.84 -2.84
C MET A 32 -3.16 11.01 -4.11
N SER A 33 -1.93 10.52 -4.28
CA SER A 33 -1.58 9.64 -5.40
C SER A 33 -2.34 8.32 -5.37
N PHE A 34 -2.59 7.78 -4.18
CA PHE A 34 -3.39 6.57 -4.00
C PHE A 34 -4.86 6.83 -4.30
N GLU A 35 -5.43 7.91 -3.76
CA GLU A 35 -6.85 8.25 -3.91
C GLU A 35 -7.24 8.62 -5.35
N ASN A 36 -6.32 9.25 -6.10
CA ASN A 36 -6.55 9.67 -7.48
C ASN A 36 -6.33 8.54 -8.50
N ASP A 37 -5.58 7.49 -8.16
CA ASP A 37 -5.24 6.40 -9.09
C ASP A 37 -6.24 5.25 -8.99
N LYS A 38 -7.48 5.52 -9.40
CA LYS A 38 -8.54 4.50 -9.51
C LYS A 38 -8.15 3.41 -10.48
N TYR A 39 -8.64 2.20 -10.22
CA TYR A 39 -8.47 1.10 -11.15
C TYR A 39 -9.32 1.33 -12.40
N SER A 40 -8.76 0.99 -13.57
CA SER A 40 -9.46 0.98 -14.86
C SER A 40 -9.11 -0.32 -15.58
N VAL A 41 -10.04 -0.83 -16.40
CA VAL A 41 -9.90 -2.14 -17.06
C VAL A 41 -8.72 -2.16 -18.04
N ASP A 42 -8.28 -1.00 -18.52
CA ASP A 42 -7.13 -0.88 -19.42
C ASP A 42 -5.77 -1.09 -18.73
N LYS A 43 -5.74 -1.18 -17.39
CA LYS A 43 -4.52 -1.39 -16.61
C LYS A 43 -4.35 -2.86 -16.30
N ASP A 44 -3.10 -3.33 -16.32
CA ASP A 44 -2.79 -4.66 -15.78
C ASP A 44 -3.16 -4.73 -14.28
N PRO A 45 -4.04 -5.67 -13.87
CA PRO A 45 -4.51 -5.77 -12.49
C PRO A 45 -3.38 -6.02 -11.49
N TYR A 46 -2.42 -6.87 -11.86
CA TYR A 46 -1.32 -7.26 -10.97
C TYR A 46 -0.39 -6.07 -10.70
N GLU A 47 0.06 -5.39 -11.76
CA GLU A 47 0.92 -4.23 -11.68
C GLU A 47 0.26 -3.07 -10.92
N TRP A 48 -1.02 -2.82 -11.18
CA TRP A 48 -1.76 -1.78 -10.46
C TRP A 48 -1.89 -2.11 -8.96
N CYS A 49 -2.24 -3.35 -8.62
CA CYS A 49 -2.34 -3.79 -7.22
C CYS A 49 -0.98 -3.71 -6.51
N LEU A 50 0.11 -4.13 -7.17
CA LEU A 50 1.45 -4.06 -6.62
C LEU A 50 1.87 -2.61 -6.35
N ARG A 51 1.58 -1.70 -7.29
CA ARG A 51 1.87 -0.27 -7.15
C ARG A 51 1.10 0.36 -6.00
N GLN A 52 -0.21 0.13 -5.91
CA GLN A 52 -1.02 0.66 -4.80
C GLN A 52 -0.62 0.04 -3.47
N SER A 53 -0.31 -1.25 -3.41
CA SER A 53 0.17 -1.94 -2.21
C SER A 53 1.46 -1.31 -1.67
N LYS A 54 2.40 -0.95 -2.55
CA LYS A 54 3.62 -0.22 -2.18
C LYS A 54 3.30 1.17 -1.61
N ARG A 55 2.34 1.90 -2.19
CA ARG A 55 1.89 3.21 -1.67
C ARG A 55 1.24 3.09 -0.29
N LEU A 56 0.37 2.09 -0.09
CA LEU A 56 -0.26 1.84 1.20
C LEU A 56 0.77 1.49 2.29
N LYS A 57 1.77 0.66 1.97
CA LYS A 57 2.89 0.36 2.88
C LYS A 57 3.74 1.59 3.23
N ALA A 58 3.83 2.55 2.30
CA ALA A 58 4.55 3.79 2.51
C ALA A 58 3.77 4.79 3.38
N ILE A 59 2.44 4.83 3.24
CA ILE A 59 1.55 5.70 4.03
C ILE A 59 1.41 5.17 5.45
N ASP A 60 1.19 3.86 5.60
CA ASP A 60 1.06 3.19 6.88
C ASP A 60 1.80 1.84 6.84
N PRO A 61 3.05 1.80 7.37
CA PRO A 61 3.84 0.59 7.44
C PRO A 61 3.23 -0.52 8.32
N GLN A 62 2.36 -0.18 9.27
CA GLN A 62 1.72 -1.12 10.20
C GLN A 62 0.41 -1.69 9.65
N MET A 63 0.01 -1.30 8.42
CA MET A 63 -1.22 -1.74 7.81
C MET A 63 -1.23 -3.27 7.58
N ASN A 64 -2.18 -3.94 8.25
CA ASN A 64 -2.42 -5.37 8.06
C ASN A 64 -2.91 -5.68 6.63
N THR A 65 -2.83 -6.96 6.25
CA THR A 65 -3.16 -7.39 4.88
C THR A 65 -4.64 -7.18 4.56
N GLN A 66 -5.54 -7.42 5.51
CA GLN A 66 -6.99 -7.26 5.33
C GLN A 66 -7.37 -5.80 5.05
N MET A 67 -6.84 -4.87 5.84
CA MET A 67 -7.04 -3.42 5.69
C MET A 67 -6.49 -2.94 4.35
N ARG A 68 -5.31 -3.45 3.95
CA ARG A 68 -4.71 -3.16 2.65
C ARG A 68 -5.63 -3.59 1.51
N ASN A 69 -6.13 -4.82 1.57
CA ASN A 69 -7.04 -5.38 0.56
C ASN A 69 -8.35 -4.58 0.51
N HIS A 70 -8.91 -4.23 1.66
CA HIS A 70 -10.11 -3.40 1.73
C HIS A 70 -9.88 -2.03 1.07
N LYS A 71 -8.75 -1.37 1.36
CA LYS A 71 -8.40 -0.10 0.71
C LYS A 71 -8.19 -0.24 -0.80
N LEU A 72 -7.61 -1.34 -1.27
CA LEU A 72 -7.47 -1.59 -2.71
C LEU A 72 -8.84 -1.75 -3.39
N LEU A 73 -9.74 -2.50 -2.76
CA LEU A 73 -11.10 -2.70 -3.26
C LEU A 73 -11.86 -1.37 -3.37
N THR A 74 -11.74 -0.46 -2.41
CA THR A 74 -12.44 0.85 -2.50
C THR A 74 -11.93 1.76 -3.64
N GLN A 75 -10.77 1.44 -4.24
CA GLN A 75 -10.29 2.14 -5.44
C GLN A 75 -10.82 1.52 -6.74
N MET A 76 -11.35 0.30 -6.68
CA MET A 76 -12.09 -0.36 -7.76
C MET A 76 -13.56 0.04 -7.60
N ARG A 77 -13.99 1.16 -8.16
CA ARG A 77 -15.35 1.67 -7.94
C ARG A 77 -16.42 0.84 -8.66
N GLY A 78 -17.61 0.78 -8.09
CA GLY A 78 -18.85 0.37 -8.79
C GLY A 78 -18.98 -1.13 -8.98
N GLU A 79 -19.35 -1.56 -10.19
CA GLU A 79 -19.67 -2.95 -10.52
C GLU A 79 -18.49 -3.89 -10.29
N LEU A 80 -17.27 -3.43 -10.54
CA LEU A 80 -16.06 -4.23 -10.33
C LEU A 80 -15.83 -4.54 -8.84
N GLU A 81 -16.13 -3.60 -7.94
CA GLU A 81 -16.03 -3.83 -6.50
C GLU A 81 -16.95 -4.99 -6.07
N ASN A 82 -18.19 -4.94 -6.56
CA ASN A 82 -19.24 -5.89 -6.23
C ASN A 82 -18.94 -7.26 -6.82
N GLU A 83 -18.46 -7.32 -8.06
CA GLU A 83 -18.08 -8.55 -8.74
C GLU A 83 -16.90 -9.24 -8.02
N VAL A 84 -15.88 -8.48 -7.64
CA VAL A 84 -14.75 -9.01 -6.88
C VAL A 84 -15.20 -9.52 -5.51
N LYS A 85 -16.01 -8.76 -4.76
CA LYS A 85 -16.57 -9.20 -3.47
C LYS A 85 -17.39 -10.49 -3.61
N PHE A 86 -18.23 -10.57 -4.63
CA PHE A 86 -19.08 -11.74 -4.89
C PHE A 86 -18.25 -13.00 -5.16
N ARG A 87 -17.21 -12.88 -6.00
CA ARG A 87 -16.28 -13.98 -6.32
C ARG A 87 -15.40 -14.37 -5.14
N CYS A 88 -14.94 -13.41 -4.34
CA CYS A 88 -14.17 -13.69 -3.13
C CYS A 88 -15.01 -14.38 -2.05
N ASN A 89 -16.28 -14.01 -1.88
CA ASN A 89 -17.18 -14.65 -0.91
C ASN A 89 -17.52 -16.10 -1.30
N HIS A 90 -17.60 -16.42 -2.59
CA HIS A 90 -17.78 -17.82 -3.05
C HIS A 90 -16.55 -18.71 -2.80
N ASN A 91 -15.36 -18.11 -2.61
CA ASN A 91 -14.11 -18.83 -2.34
C ASN A 91 -13.63 -18.69 -0.88
N CYS A 92 -14.40 -18.04 0.00
CA CYS A 92 -14.10 -17.93 1.44
C CYS A 92 -14.62 -19.14 2.24
N THR A 93 -14.47 -20.33 1.67
CA THR A 93 -14.34 -21.58 2.42
C THR A 93 -13.05 -22.24 1.93
N LEU A 94 -11.93 -21.77 2.44
CA LEU A 94 -10.64 -22.43 2.29
C LEU A 94 -10.04 -22.53 3.68
N ASP A 95 -10.13 -23.74 4.22
CA ASP A 95 -9.33 -24.27 5.33
C ASP A 95 -7.82 -24.02 5.10
#